data_AF-A0AAD5Y8Q6-F1
#
_entry.id   AF-A0AAD5Y8Q6-F1
#
_cell.length_a   1.000
_cell.length_b   1.000
_cell.length_c   1.000
_cell.angle_alpha   90.00
_cell.angle_beta   90.00
_cell.angle_gamma   90.00
#
_symmetry.space_group_name_H-M   'P 1'
#
loop_
_entity.id
_entity.type
_entity.pdbx_description
1 polymer ?
#
loop_
_entity_poly.entity_id
_entity_poly.type
_entity_poly.pdbx_seq_one_letter_code
_entity_poly.pdbx_strand_id
1 'polypeptide(L)'
;MMEELYTICAPTELIPKILKFPQFRLAIIVADIHSCFHYFPDYIFKGIVAGIALANFITPHAISLLCKRICFYTGPEVPEFAHSENMTFYKLTNENFHQVLHATTCIPFVSPPCNYIEGVGKGKFVDGGLTDYYLNIIIKNEKTPALLTGDLTPGEPVHRSALDPFMPFKRDLPVHFFDHCSVVRPSEAYIEALPEDKLPGVADWFNEEYIQNPSKRRHYWETVYTLSQDHWHKALEKI
;
A
#
# COMPACT_ATOMS: atom_id res chain seq x y z
N MET A 1 16.74 12.18 8.57
CA MET A 1 16.28 10.81 8.91
C MET A 1 15.26 10.26 7.92
N MET A 2 14.01 10.75 7.79
CA MET A 2 13.07 10.20 6.78
C MET A 2 13.44 10.55 5.34
N GLU A 3 13.87 11.78 5.06
CA GLU A 3 14.34 12.15 3.71
C GLU A 3 15.56 11.33 3.26
N GLU A 4 16.45 10.96 4.19
CA GLU A 4 17.60 10.10 3.91
C GLU A 4 17.16 8.69 3.51
N LEU A 5 16.12 8.13 4.14
CA LEU A 5 15.56 6.83 3.77
C LEU A 5 15.01 6.83 2.35
N TYR A 6 14.27 7.86 1.95
CA TYR A 6 13.76 7.95 0.59
C TYR A 6 14.86 8.16 -0.44
N THR A 7 15.95 8.81 -0.06
CA THR A 7 17.14 8.93 -0.91
C THR A 7 17.88 7.59 -1.06
N ILE A 8 17.84 6.72 -0.05
CA ILE A 8 18.37 5.34 -0.15
C ILE A 8 17.48 4.49 -1.07
N CYS A 9 16.17 4.52 -0.86
CA CYS A 9 15.23 3.70 -1.64
C CYS A 9 15.05 4.19 -3.09
N ALA A 10 15.11 5.51 -3.29
CA ALA A 10 14.99 6.17 -4.58
C ALA A 10 15.97 7.36 -4.66
N PRO A 11 17.24 7.08 -5.01
CA PRO A 11 18.25 8.13 -5.16
C PRO A 11 17.82 9.21 -6.14
N THR A 12 18.01 10.47 -5.77
CA THR A 12 17.50 11.64 -6.52
C THR A 12 18.00 11.66 -7.97
N GLU A 13 19.24 11.23 -8.19
CA GLU A 13 19.86 11.13 -9.52
C GLU A 13 19.23 10.06 -10.42
N LEU A 14 18.52 9.08 -9.85
CA LEU A 14 17.82 8.03 -10.58
C LEU A 14 16.37 8.37 -10.86
N ILE A 15 15.75 9.32 -10.14
CA ILE A 15 14.35 9.71 -10.32
C ILE A 15 14.03 10.07 -11.78
N PRO A 16 14.82 10.90 -12.50
CA PRO A 16 14.52 11.20 -13.90
C PRO A 16 14.47 9.97 -14.81
N LYS A 17 15.26 8.92 -14.49
CA LYS A 17 15.27 7.65 -15.22
C LYS A 17 14.03 6.81 -14.88
N ILE A 18 13.64 6.76 -13.60
CA ILE A 18 12.43 6.06 -13.14
C ILE A 18 11.19 6.67 -13.80
N LEU A 19 11.09 8.00 -13.82
CA LEU A 19 9.96 8.73 -14.40
C LEU A 19 9.76 8.49 -15.91
N LYS A 20 10.84 8.10 -16.62
CA LYS A 20 10.86 7.88 -18.07
C LYS A 20 11.21 6.44 -18.45
N PHE A 21 11.08 5.50 -17.52
CA PHE A 21 11.49 4.12 -17.77
C PHE A 21 10.64 3.52 -18.91
N PRO A 22 11.24 2.91 -19.94
CA PRO A 22 10.52 2.57 -21.18
C PRO A 22 9.67 1.30 -21.06
N GLN A 23 10.01 0.40 -20.13
CA GLN A 23 9.35 -0.91 -20.01
C GLN A 23 8.21 -0.92 -18.99
N PHE A 24 8.26 -0.04 -17.99
CA PHE A 24 7.27 0.02 -16.91
C PHE A 24 6.80 1.44 -16.70
N ARG A 25 5.49 1.58 -16.49
CA ARG A 25 4.89 2.80 -15.96
C ARG A 25 4.61 2.58 -14.49
N LEU A 26 4.89 3.59 -13.68
CA LEU A 26 4.65 3.57 -12.25
C LEU A 26 3.31 4.22 -11.96
N ALA A 27 2.56 3.64 -11.02
CA ALA A 27 1.38 4.22 -10.43
C ALA A 27 1.45 4.01 -8.92
N ILE A 28 1.34 5.09 -8.14
CA ILE A 28 1.35 5.08 -6.68
C ILE A 28 0.03 5.64 -6.20
N ILE A 29 -0.66 4.90 -5.35
CA ILE A 29 -1.93 5.32 -4.75
C ILE A 29 -1.66 5.90 -3.37
N VAL A 30 -2.26 7.06 -3.11
CA VAL A 30 -2.20 7.77 -1.84
C VAL A 30 -3.63 8.09 -1.41
N ALA A 31 -3.93 7.98 -0.12
CA ALA A 31 -5.20 8.41 0.43
C ALA A 31 -5.10 9.86 0.95
N ASP A 32 -5.97 10.75 0.46
CA ASP A 32 -6.08 12.14 0.94
C ASP A 32 -7.28 12.28 1.87
N ILE A 33 -7.03 12.55 3.15
CA ILE A 33 -8.08 12.76 4.14
C ILE A 33 -8.87 14.02 3.77
N HIS A 34 -10.20 13.93 3.77
CA HIS A 34 -11.04 15.09 3.41
C HIS A 34 -10.73 16.31 4.29
N SER A 35 -10.71 17.49 3.66
CA SER A 35 -10.35 18.76 4.30
C SER A 35 -11.23 19.14 5.48
N CYS A 36 -12.48 18.66 5.52
CA CYS A 36 -13.37 18.84 6.67
C CYS A 36 -12.81 18.24 7.98
N PHE A 37 -11.89 17.26 7.90
CA PHE A 37 -11.26 16.67 9.06
C PHE A 37 -9.93 17.33 9.46
N HIS A 38 -9.43 18.29 8.67
CA HIS A 38 -8.10 18.85 8.89
C HIS A 38 -8.00 19.67 10.18
N TYR A 39 -9.10 20.32 10.56
CA TYR A 39 -9.18 21.27 11.67
C TYR A 39 -9.48 20.63 13.02
N PHE A 40 -9.80 19.33 13.06
CA PHE A 40 -10.03 18.66 14.34
C PHE A 40 -8.71 18.49 15.11
N PRO A 41 -8.74 18.68 16.45
CA PRO A 41 -7.64 18.25 17.32
C PRO A 41 -7.28 16.79 17.08
N ASP A 42 -5.99 16.47 17.21
CA ASP A 42 -5.44 15.14 16.89
C ASP A 42 -6.19 13.97 17.55
N TYR A 43 -6.60 14.10 18.80
CA TYR A 43 -7.34 13.05 19.52
C TYR A 43 -8.76 12.84 18.95
N ILE A 44 -9.44 13.92 18.54
CA ILE A 44 -10.76 13.83 17.88
C ILE A 44 -10.59 13.19 16.51
N PHE A 45 -9.59 13.63 15.75
CA PHE A 45 -9.30 13.06 14.43
C PHE A 45 -9.01 11.56 14.53
N LYS A 46 -8.16 11.13 15.47
CA LYS A 46 -7.90 9.71 15.75
C LYS A 46 -9.17 8.94 16.11
N GLY A 47 -10.05 9.53 16.92
CA GLY A 47 -11.37 8.95 17.23
C GLY A 47 -12.25 8.78 15.98
N ILE A 48 -12.27 9.77 15.08
CA ILE A 48 -13.00 9.69 13.81
C ILE A 48 -12.44 8.59 12.92
N VAL A 49 -11.11 8.53 12.75
CA VAL A 49 -10.45 7.48 11.96
C VAL A 49 -10.79 6.10 12.54
N ALA A 50 -10.72 5.93 13.86
CA ALA A 50 -11.09 4.68 14.52
C ALA A 50 -12.57 4.33 14.30
N GLY A 51 -13.48 5.29 14.44
CA GLY A 51 -14.90 5.08 14.20
C GLY A 51 -15.22 4.69 12.75
N ILE A 52 -14.57 5.32 11.77
CA ILE A 52 -14.74 4.98 10.36
C ILE A 52 -14.10 3.62 10.04
N ALA A 53 -12.95 3.30 10.64
CA ALA A 53 -12.34 1.97 10.52
C ALA A 53 -13.26 0.87 11.05
N LEU A 54 -13.94 1.10 12.19
CA LEU A 54 -14.96 0.19 12.70
C LEU A 54 -16.18 0.10 11.77
N ALA A 55 -16.66 1.23 11.23
CA ALA A 55 -17.74 1.24 10.25
C ALA A 55 -17.35 0.51 8.94
N ASN A 56 -16.06 0.53 8.58
CA ASN A 56 -15.52 -0.21 7.45
C ASN A 56 -15.72 -1.73 7.60
N PHE A 57 -15.84 -2.27 8.81
CA PHE A 57 -16.17 -3.68 9.05
C PHE A 57 -17.61 -4.03 8.65
N ILE A 58 -18.52 -3.04 8.68
CA ILE A 58 -19.91 -3.19 8.25
C ILE A 58 -20.04 -2.94 6.75
N THR A 59 -19.45 -1.85 6.25
CA THR A 59 -19.49 -1.50 4.82
C THR A 59 -18.15 -0.96 4.33
N PRO A 60 -17.56 -1.53 3.27
CA PRO A 60 -16.30 -1.04 2.71
C PRO A 60 -16.40 0.38 2.14
N HIS A 61 -17.62 0.90 1.96
CA HIS A 61 -17.84 2.28 1.51
C HIS A 61 -17.58 3.31 2.60
N ALA A 62 -17.55 2.92 3.88
CA ALA A 62 -17.34 3.86 4.99
C ALA A 62 -16.03 4.63 4.85
N ILE A 63 -14.97 4.00 4.31
CA ILE A 63 -13.66 4.64 4.18
C ILE A 63 -13.67 5.84 3.22
N SER A 64 -14.56 5.85 2.22
CA SER A 64 -14.76 6.98 1.31
C SER A 64 -15.27 8.26 1.99
N LEU A 65 -15.87 8.10 3.19
CA LEU A 65 -16.28 9.24 4.02
C LEU A 65 -15.07 9.90 4.71
N LEU A 66 -13.95 9.19 4.85
CA LEU A 66 -12.73 9.69 5.48
C LEU A 66 -11.76 10.31 4.48
N CYS A 67 -11.56 9.65 3.33
CA CYS A 67 -10.55 10.05 2.36
C CYS A 67 -10.98 9.83 0.91
N LYS A 68 -10.21 10.45 0.02
CA LYS A 68 -10.25 10.25 -1.44
C LYS A 68 -9.01 9.51 -1.90
N ARG A 69 -9.13 8.78 -3.00
CA ARG A 69 -8.00 8.10 -3.66
C ARG A 69 -7.31 9.08 -4.61
N ILE A 70 -5.99 9.19 -4.51
CA ILE A 70 -5.16 9.91 -5.45
C ILE A 70 -4.18 8.93 -6.10
N CYS A 71 -4.12 8.91 -7.43
CA CYS A 71 -3.16 8.11 -8.17
C CYS A 71 -2.11 9.03 -8.82
N PHE A 72 -0.86 8.87 -8.40
CA PHE A 72 0.30 9.51 -9.00
C PHE A 72 0.94 8.56 -10.01
N TYR A 73 1.16 8.99 -11.25
CA TYR A 73 1.58 8.07 -12.31
C TYR A 73 2.64 8.63 -13.26
N THR A 74 3.38 7.73 -13.91
CA THR A 74 4.32 8.04 -15.00
C THR A 74 3.74 7.65 -16.36
N GLY A 75 4.35 8.18 -17.44
CA GLY A 75 3.90 7.95 -18.81
C GLY A 75 2.88 8.98 -19.30
N PRO A 76 2.45 8.89 -20.57
CA PRO A 76 1.62 9.91 -21.21
C PRO A 76 0.17 9.89 -20.72
N GLU A 77 -0.38 8.70 -20.49
CA GLU A 77 -1.80 8.48 -20.19
C GLU A 77 -2.01 7.96 -18.78
N VAL A 78 -3.19 8.23 -18.22
CA VAL A 78 -3.66 7.70 -16.94
C VAL A 78 -3.64 6.16 -17.00
N PRO A 79 -3.30 5.45 -15.91
CA PRO A 79 -3.30 3.99 -15.91
C PRO A 79 -4.69 3.43 -16.23
N GLU A 80 -4.77 2.57 -17.25
CA GLU A 80 -6.03 2.02 -17.77
C GLU A 80 -6.88 1.36 -16.66
N PHE A 81 -6.22 0.66 -15.74
CA PHE A 81 -6.88 -0.01 -14.61
C PHE A 81 -7.61 0.98 -13.69
N ALA A 82 -7.19 2.23 -13.63
CA ALA A 82 -7.74 3.23 -12.72
C ALA A 82 -8.86 4.09 -13.35
N HIS A 83 -9.10 3.98 -14.66
CA HIS A 83 -10.01 4.89 -15.39
C HIS A 83 -11.47 4.88 -14.92
N SER A 84 -11.95 3.78 -14.34
CA SER A 84 -13.36 3.65 -13.90
C SER A 84 -13.60 3.98 -12.43
N GLU A 85 -12.56 4.38 -11.71
CA GLU A 85 -12.61 4.57 -10.27
C GLU A 85 -12.70 6.05 -9.91
N ASN A 86 -13.35 6.35 -8.78
CA ASN A 86 -13.39 7.71 -8.24
C ASN A 86 -12.03 8.08 -7.63
N MET A 87 -11.06 8.35 -8.51
CA MET A 87 -9.69 8.75 -8.19
C MET A 87 -9.37 10.10 -8.81
N THR A 88 -8.55 10.88 -8.11
CA THR A 88 -7.90 12.05 -8.69
C THR A 88 -6.52 11.65 -9.21
N PHE A 89 -6.14 12.17 -10.38
CA PHE A 89 -4.89 11.78 -11.04
C PHE A 89 -3.90 12.95 -11.13
N TYR A 90 -2.65 12.69 -10.76
CA TYR A 90 -1.54 13.64 -10.90
C TYR A 90 -0.33 12.94 -11.53
N LYS A 91 0.51 13.70 -12.25
CA LYS A 91 1.78 13.17 -12.75
C LYS A 91 2.77 13.02 -11.59
N LEU A 92 3.55 11.95 -11.61
CA LEU A 92 4.81 11.89 -10.89
C LEU A 92 5.83 12.80 -11.58
N THR A 93 6.46 13.67 -10.81
CA THR A 93 7.48 14.61 -11.26
C THR A 93 8.69 14.50 -10.35
N ASN A 94 9.81 15.15 -10.71
CA ASN A 94 10.99 15.12 -9.84
C ASN A 94 10.71 15.82 -8.51
N GLU A 95 9.85 16.84 -8.52
CA GLU A 95 9.55 17.71 -7.39
C GLU A 95 8.61 17.06 -6.37
N ASN A 96 7.74 16.14 -6.81
CA ASN A 96 6.79 15.46 -5.92
C ASN A 96 7.16 14.01 -5.58
N PHE A 97 8.14 13.40 -6.26
CA PHE A 97 8.41 11.96 -6.14
C PHE A 97 8.64 11.49 -4.70
N HIS A 98 9.55 12.15 -3.96
CA HIS A 98 9.81 11.82 -2.56
C HIS A 98 8.64 12.14 -1.64
N GLN A 99 7.86 13.17 -1.93
CA GLN A 99 6.67 13.51 -1.14
C GLN A 99 5.56 12.47 -1.31
N VAL A 100 5.42 11.93 -2.53
CA VAL A 100 4.49 10.83 -2.83
C VAL A 100 4.96 9.53 -2.19
N LEU A 101 6.26 9.21 -2.27
CA LEU A 101 6.84 8.06 -1.55
C LEU A 101 6.65 8.17 -0.04
N HIS A 102 6.80 9.37 0.50
CA HIS A 102 6.52 9.62 1.91
C HIS A 102 5.04 9.38 2.20
N ALA A 103 4.13 10.03 1.47
CA ALA A 103 2.70 9.92 1.67
C ALA A 103 2.18 8.47 1.59
N THR A 104 2.63 7.68 0.61
CA THR A 104 2.19 6.28 0.46
C THR A 104 2.72 5.36 1.57
N THR A 105 3.65 5.82 2.42
CA THR A 105 4.17 5.06 3.56
C THR A 105 3.68 5.60 4.91
N CYS A 106 2.85 6.63 4.91
CA CYS A 106 2.30 7.26 6.10
C CYS A 106 1.12 6.43 6.68
N ILE A 107 1.42 5.34 7.39
CA ILE A 107 0.41 4.47 7.99
C ILE A 107 -0.33 5.22 9.13
N PRO A 108 -1.68 5.30 9.10
CA PRO A 108 -2.47 5.90 10.18
C PRO A 108 -2.13 5.30 11.56
N PHE A 109 -2.09 6.14 12.59
CA PHE A 109 -1.70 5.80 13.97
C PHE A 109 -0.23 5.41 14.20
N VAL A 110 0.52 5.08 13.14
CA VAL A 110 1.94 4.69 13.23
C VAL A 110 2.85 5.87 12.94
N SER A 111 2.53 6.64 11.90
CA SER A 111 3.36 7.74 11.41
C SER A 111 2.52 8.99 11.11
N PRO A 112 3.10 10.20 11.21
CA PRO A 112 2.40 11.43 10.87
C PRO A 112 2.09 11.48 9.36
N PRO A 113 0.97 12.14 8.96
CA PRO A 113 0.64 12.30 7.55
C PRO A 113 1.63 13.23 6.84
N CYS A 114 1.80 13.02 5.54
CA CYS A 114 2.44 13.99 4.66
C CYS A 114 1.46 15.15 4.44
N ASN A 115 1.88 16.40 4.72
CA ASN A 115 0.97 17.55 4.74
C ASN A 115 1.02 18.42 3.47
N TYR A 116 1.89 18.08 2.52
CA TYR A 116 2.06 18.83 1.29
C TYR A 116 2.62 17.93 0.19
N ILE A 117 2.04 18.03 -1.01
CA ILE A 117 2.58 17.41 -2.22
C ILE A 117 2.60 18.47 -3.33
N GLU A 118 3.73 18.65 -3.99
CA GLU A 118 3.91 19.58 -5.10
C GLU A 118 2.98 19.22 -6.27
N GLY A 119 2.32 20.23 -6.83
CA GLY A 119 1.26 20.05 -7.84
C GLY A 119 -0.12 19.68 -7.29
N VAL A 120 -0.24 19.32 -6.01
CA VAL A 120 -1.52 19.07 -5.33
C VAL A 120 -1.84 20.17 -4.32
N GLY A 121 -0.86 20.55 -3.49
CA GLY A 121 -0.97 21.55 -2.44
C GLY A 121 -1.00 20.95 -1.04
N LYS A 122 -1.56 21.70 -0.08
CA LYS A 122 -1.68 21.28 1.33
C LYS A 122 -2.78 20.23 1.48
N GLY A 123 -2.51 19.20 2.28
CA GLY A 123 -3.45 18.11 2.54
C GLY A 123 -3.09 17.33 3.80
N LYS A 124 -3.74 16.18 3.99
CA LYS A 124 -3.33 15.17 4.98
C LYS A 124 -3.27 13.85 4.22
N PHE A 125 -2.12 13.58 3.62
CA PHE A 125 -1.88 12.43 2.77
C PHE A 125 -1.33 11.26 3.59
N VAL A 126 -1.97 10.11 3.45
CA VAL A 126 -1.66 8.87 4.19
C VAL A 126 -1.55 7.68 3.22
N ASP A 127 -1.07 6.56 3.76
CA ASP A 127 -0.87 5.30 3.04
C ASP A 127 -2.11 4.91 2.22
N GLY A 128 -1.90 4.63 0.94
CA GLY A 128 -2.95 4.22 -0.01
C GLY A 128 -3.57 2.87 0.32
N GLY A 129 -2.88 2.02 1.09
CA GLY A 129 -3.39 0.74 1.59
C GLY A 129 -4.65 0.88 2.44
N LEU A 130 -4.95 2.09 2.95
CA LEU A 130 -6.22 2.39 3.60
C LEU A 130 -7.43 2.18 2.67
N THR A 131 -7.27 2.39 1.36
CA THR A 131 -8.30 2.18 0.34
C THR A 131 -7.98 1.07 -0.65
N ASP A 132 -6.70 0.77 -0.84
CA ASP A 132 -6.14 -0.03 -1.94
C ASP A 132 -4.95 -0.90 -1.49
N TYR A 133 -5.17 -1.86 -0.59
CA TYR A 133 -4.07 -2.71 -0.11
C TYR A 133 -3.53 -3.62 -1.23
N TYR A 134 -4.39 -4.49 -1.80
CA TYR A 134 -4.07 -5.30 -2.99
C TYR A 134 -4.82 -4.81 -4.23
N LEU A 135 -4.92 -3.49 -4.39
CA LEU A 135 -5.63 -2.81 -5.47
C LEU A 135 -7.14 -3.12 -5.49
N ASN A 136 -7.93 -2.21 -4.92
CA ASN A 136 -9.38 -2.40 -4.76
C ASN A 136 -10.14 -1.90 -6.00
N ILE A 137 -9.94 -2.60 -7.13
CA ILE A 137 -10.56 -2.31 -8.43
C ILE A 137 -10.97 -3.59 -9.14
N ILE A 138 -11.91 -3.48 -10.08
CA ILE A 138 -12.26 -4.59 -10.98
C ILE A 138 -11.34 -4.53 -12.20
N ILE A 139 -10.54 -5.58 -12.43
CA ILE A 139 -9.71 -5.69 -13.63
C ILE A 139 -10.60 -6.16 -14.79
N LYS A 140 -11.04 -5.21 -15.63
CA LYS A 140 -12.04 -5.47 -16.69
C LYS A 140 -11.46 -5.86 -18.05
N ASN A 141 -10.20 -5.52 -18.33
CA ASN A 141 -9.64 -5.67 -19.67
C ASN A 141 -8.85 -6.98 -19.80
N GLU A 142 -9.43 -7.95 -20.50
CA GLU A 142 -8.80 -9.23 -20.87
C GLU A 142 -7.44 -9.08 -21.58
N LYS A 143 -7.23 -8.00 -22.34
CA LYS A 143 -6.00 -7.78 -23.10
C LYS A 143 -4.85 -7.28 -22.24
N THR A 144 -5.15 -6.83 -21.02
CA THR A 144 -4.17 -6.34 -20.04
C THR A 144 -4.43 -7.04 -18.71
N PRO A 145 -4.17 -8.36 -18.61
CA PRO A 145 -4.39 -9.10 -17.38
C PRO A 145 -3.47 -8.55 -16.28
N ALA A 146 -3.98 -8.54 -15.06
CA ALA A 146 -3.22 -8.11 -13.89
C ALA A 146 -2.50 -9.28 -13.24
N LEU A 147 -1.33 -8.98 -12.66
CA LEU A 147 -0.63 -9.88 -11.74
C LEU A 147 -0.53 -9.16 -10.39
N LEU A 148 -1.24 -9.65 -9.39
CA LEU A 148 -1.11 -9.15 -8.03
C LEU A 148 0.02 -9.89 -7.33
N THR A 149 0.96 -9.11 -6.80
CA THR A 149 2.08 -9.59 -6.00
C THR A 149 2.01 -8.92 -4.64
N GLY A 150 2.19 -9.67 -3.56
CA GLY A 150 2.43 -9.08 -2.24
C GLY A 150 2.39 -10.13 -1.13
N ASP A 151 2.20 -9.67 0.09
CA ASP A 151 2.34 -10.41 1.35
C ASP A 151 1.14 -11.33 1.68
N LEU A 152 0.53 -11.98 0.68
CA LEU A 152 -0.62 -12.85 0.88
C LEU A 152 -0.16 -14.23 1.33
N THR A 153 -0.45 -14.59 2.57
CA THR A 153 -0.19 -15.95 3.08
C THR A 153 -1.07 -16.96 2.31
N PRO A 154 -0.60 -18.19 2.04
CA PRO A 154 -1.42 -19.24 1.48
C PRO A 154 -2.77 -19.40 2.20
N GLY A 155 -3.86 -19.41 1.43
CA GLY A 155 -5.22 -19.51 1.96
C GLY A 155 -5.81 -18.21 2.51
N GLU A 156 -5.09 -17.08 2.48
CA GLU A 156 -5.67 -15.78 2.79
C GLU A 156 -6.44 -15.20 1.61
N PRO A 157 -7.58 -14.52 1.87
CA PRO A 157 -8.28 -13.78 0.83
C PRO A 157 -7.50 -12.52 0.46
N VAL A 158 -7.72 -12.04 -0.75
CA VAL A 158 -7.19 -10.73 -1.15
C VAL A 158 -7.93 -9.63 -0.40
N HIS A 159 -7.19 -8.78 0.31
CA HIS A 159 -7.76 -7.69 1.10
C HIS A 159 -8.03 -6.45 0.25
N ARG A 160 -9.15 -5.77 0.51
CA ARG A 160 -9.47 -4.46 -0.09
C ARG A 160 -8.64 -3.36 0.55
N SER A 161 -8.56 -3.38 1.88
CA SER A 161 -7.81 -2.40 2.65
C SER A 161 -6.94 -3.04 3.72
N ALA A 162 -5.97 -2.28 4.21
CA ALA A 162 -5.08 -2.64 5.30
C ALA A 162 -5.83 -2.83 6.64
N LEU A 163 -7.14 -2.55 6.69
CA LEU A 163 -7.99 -2.83 7.86
C LEU A 163 -8.55 -4.25 7.87
N ASP A 164 -8.67 -4.89 6.69
CA ASP A 164 -9.26 -6.21 6.57
C ASP A 164 -8.48 -7.30 7.36
N PRO A 165 -7.14 -7.27 7.50
CA PRO A 165 -6.42 -8.21 8.38
C PRO A 165 -6.79 -8.12 9.86
N PHE A 166 -7.29 -6.97 10.32
CA PHE A 166 -7.72 -6.76 11.71
C PHE A 166 -9.19 -7.15 11.92
N MET A 167 -9.89 -7.63 10.89
CA MET A 167 -11.29 -8.01 11.01
C MET A 167 -11.44 -9.36 11.72
N PRO A 168 -12.44 -9.51 12.61
CA PRO A 168 -12.72 -10.78 13.26
C PRO A 168 -13.30 -11.84 12.31
N PHE A 169 -13.71 -11.44 11.10
CA PHE A 169 -14.22 -12.32 10.06
C PHE A 169 -13.57 -12.00 8.71
N LYS A 170 -13.28 -13.03 7.93
CA LYS A 170 -12.68 -12.89 6.60
C LYS A 170 -13.70 -12.26 5.65
N ARG A 171 -13.28 -11.19 4.98
CA ARG A 171 -14.02 -10.55 3.90
C ARG A 171 -13.41 -10.97 2.59
N ASP A 172 -14.16 -11.73 1.80
CA ASP A 172 -13.73 -12.10 0.46
C ASP A 172 -14.15 -11.02 -0.54
N LEU A 173 -13.25 -10.78 -1.49
CA LEU A 173 -13.56 -10.00 -2.68
C LEU A 173 -14.44 -10.84 -3.62
N PRO A 174 -15.47 -10.26 -4.27
CA PRO A 174 -16.27 -10.99 -5.25
C PRO A 174 -15.38 -11.56 -6.35
N VAL A 175 -15.62 -12.81 -6.77
CA VAL A 175 -14.79 -13.54 -7.74
C VAL A 175 -14.53 -12.72 -9.01
N HIS A 176 -15.54 -11.99 -9.50
CA HIS A 176 -15.43 -11.19 -10.73
C HIS A 176 -14.39 -10.05 -10.68
N PHE A 177 -13.91 -9.65 -9.50
CA PHE A 177 -12.80 -8.69 -9.40
C PHE A 177 -11.51 -9.27 -9.98
N PHE A 178 -11.39 -10.60 -10.02
CA PHE A 178 -10.20 -11.33 -10.42
C PHE A 178 -10.34 -12.10 -11.73
N ASP A 179 -11.43 -11.94 -12.48
CA ASP A 179 -11.66 -12.66 -13.75
C ASP A 179 -10.49 -12.50 -14.74
N HIS A 180 -9.77 -11.38 -14.66
CA HIS A 180 -8.58 -11.09 -15.48
C HIS A 180 -7.35 -10.79 -14.63
N CYS A 181 -7.26 -11.43 -13.46
CA CYS A 181 -6.18 -11.22 -12.51
C CYS A 181 -5.61 -12.56 -12.01
N SER A 182 -4.30 -12.71 -12.10
CA SER A 182 -3.57 -13.76 -11.39
C SER A 182 -3.01 -13.21 -10.08
N VAL A 183 -2.94 -14.05 -9.05
CA VAL A 183 -2.37 -13.68 -7.75
C VAL A 183 -1.17 -14.57 -7.47
N VAL A 184 -0.01 -13.97 -7.25
CA VAL A 184 1.21 -14.67 -6.84
C VAL A 184 1.27 -14.68 -5.32
N ARG A 185 1.51 -15.86 -4.76
CA ARG A 185 1.65 -16.07 -3.31
C ARG A 185 2.94 -16.83 -3.02
N PRO A 186 3.60 -16.58 -1.88
CA PRO A 186 4.65 -17.48 -1.41
C PRO A 186 4.07 -18.88 -1.15
N SER A 187 4.87 -19.92 -1.34
CA SER A 187 4.48 -21.31 -1.02
C SER A 187 4.38 -21.53 0.50
N GLU A 188 3.58 -22.51 0.97
CA GLU A 188 3.54 -22.86 2.40
C GLU A 188 4.94 -23.15 2.95
N ALA A 189 5.75 -23.94 2.23
CA ALA A 189 7.11 -24.28 2.63
C ALA A 189 8.04 -23.07 2.79
N TYR A 190 7.74 -21.94 2.13
CA TYR A 190 8.49 -20.70 2.33
C TYR A 190 8.04 -20.00 3.61
N ILE A 191 6.73 -19.94 3.87
CA ILE A 191 6.17 -19.35 5.09
C ILE A 191 6.65 -20.10 6.34
N GLU A 192 6.66 -21.43 6.31
CA GLU A 192 7.19 -22.30 7.39
C GLU A 192 8.70 -22.12 7.64
N ALA A 193 9.44 -21.56 6.68
CA ALA A 193 10.85 -21.26 6.84
C ALA A 193 11.09 -19.87 7.45
N LEU A 194 10.07 -19.02 7.52
CA LEU A 194 10.18 -17.68 8.10
C LEU A 194 10.13 -17.75 9.63
N PRO A 195 10.78 -16.80 10.33
CA PRO A 195 10.58 -16.68 11.76
C PRO A 195 9.10 -16.40 12.07
N GLU A 196 8.58 -17.00 13.14
CA GLU A 196 7.17 -16.86 13.54
C GLU A 196 6.15 -17.37 12.50
N ASP A 197 6.58 -18.14 11.49
CA ASP A 197 5.73 -18.76 10.45
C ASP A 197 4.79 -17.77 9.74
N LYS A 198 5.22 -16.51 9.58
CA LYS A 198 4.41 -15.44 8.96
C LYS A 198 5.26 -14.48 8.14
N LEU A 199 4.60 -13.62 7.37
CA LEU A 199 5.23 -12.50 6.65
C LEU A 199 5.24 -11.22 7.51
N PRO A 200 6.16 -10.28 7.24
CA PRO A 200 6.08 -8.90 7.71
C PRO A 200 4.77 -8.25 7.25
N GLY A 201 4.11 -7.52 8.14
CA GLY A 201 2.84 -6.87 7.79
C GLY A 201 2.51 -5.65 8.63
N VAL A 202 1.46 -4.91 8.24
CA VAL A 202 1.01 -3.70 8.94
C VAL A 202 0.65 -3.97 10.41
N ALA A 203 0.18 -5.17 10.72
CA ALA A 203 -0.15 -5.60 12.08
C ALA A 203 1.06 -5.62 13.02
N ASP A 204 2.28 -5.76 12.49
CA ASP A 204 3.50 -5.76 13.30
C ASP A 204 3.73 -4.41 14.01
N TRP A 205 3.19 -3.31 13.48
CA TRP A 205 3.26 -2.00 14.14
C TRP A 205 2.37 -1.88 15.37
N PHE A 206 1.39 -2.79 15.53
CA PHE A 206 0.44 -2.83 16.63
C PHE A 206 0.72 -3.99 17.60
N ASN A 207 1.75 -4.79 17.35
CA ASN A 207 2.18 -5.87 18.23
C ASN A 207 2.95 -5.29 19.45
N GLU A 208 2.50 -5.61 20.65
CA GLU A 208 3.07 -5.07 21.90
C GLU A 208 4.58 -5.37 22.05
N GLU A 209 5.02 -6.58 21.72
CA GLU A 209 6.42 -6.97 21.82
C GLU A 209 7.30 -6.19 20.85
N TYR A 210 6.83 -6.00 19.61
CA TYR A 210 7.55 -5.20 18.61
C TYR A 210 7.56 -3.71 18.92
N ILE A 211 6.52 -3.18 19.57
CA ILE A 211 6.50 -1.81 20.08
C ILE A 211 7.53 -1.64 21.20
N GLN A 212 7.60 -2.58 22.14
CA GLN A 212 8.56 -2.56 23.25
C GLN A 212 9.99 -2.82 22.78
N ASN A 213 10.18 -3.60 21.71
CA ASN A 213 11.48 -3.92 21.14
C ASN A 213 11.50 -3.76 19.60
N PRO A 214 11.65 -2.52 19.08
CA PRO A 214 11.71 -2.26 17.65
C PRO A 214 12.86 -2.98 16.93
N SER A 215 13.95 -3.28 17.64
CA SER A 215 15.09 -4.04 17.09
C SER A 215 14.71 -5.49 16.80
N LYS A 216 13.84 -6.11 17.62
CA LYS A 216 13.32 -7.47 17.34
C LYS A 216 12.57 -7.48 16.02
N ARG A 217 11.63 -6.54 15.83
CA ARG A 217 10.87 -6.42 14.58
C ARG A 217 11.78 -6.20 13.37
N ARG A 218 12.76 -5.30 13.49
CA ARG A 218 13.74 -5.05 12.43
C ARG A 218 14.51 -6.32 12.06
N HIS A 219 15.05 -7.02 13.05
CA HIS A 219 15.79 -8.27 12.84
C HIS A 219 14.93 -9.34 12.16
N TYR A 220 13.67 -9.46 12.59
CA TYR A 220 12.70 -10.34 11.96
C TYR A 220 12.48 -9.96 10.47
N TRP A 221 12.18 -8.70 10.17
CA TRP A 221 11.97 -8.21 8.79
C TRP A 221 13.22 -8.38 7.92
N GLU A 222 14.42 -8.12 8.46
CA GLU A 222 15.71 -8.34 7.78
C GLU A 222 15.95 -9.83 7.47
N THR A 223 15.56 -10.72 8.38
CA THR A 223 15.67 -12.18 8.17
C THR A 223 14.77 -12.62 7.02
N VAL A 224 13.51 -12.16 6.99
CA VAL A 224 12.59 -12.45 5.89
C VAL A 224 13.14 -11.90 4.58
N TYR A 225 13.62 -10.65 4.55
CA TYR A 225 14.24 -10.06 3.36
C TYR A 225 15.40 -10.90 2.84
N THR A 226 16.29 -11.36 3.72
CA THR A 226 17.44 -12.19 3.37
C THR A 226 16.99 -13.53 2.77
N LEU A 227 16.03 -14.21 3.41
CA LEU A 227 15.48 -15.48 2.89
C LEU A 227 14.79 -15.29 1.54
N SER A 228 14.09 -14.17 1.31
CA SER A 228 13.49 -13.86 0.00
C SER A 228 14.52 -13.83 -1.12
N GLN A 229 15.70 -13.24 -0.89
CA GLN A 229 16.76 -13.18 -1.90
C GLN A 229 17.24 -14.58 -2.28
N ASP A 230 17.45 -15.45 -1.30
CA ASP A 230 17.96 -16.81 -1.52
C ASP A 230 16.96 -17.74 -2.23
N HIS A 231 15.66 -17.53 -1.99
CA HIS A 231 14.59 -18.35 -2.55
C HIS A 231 14.10 -17.88 -3.93
N TRP A 232 14.18 -16.57 -4.23
CA TRP A 232 13.67 -16.00 -5.48
C TRP A 232 14.35 -16.55 -6.73
N HIS A 233 15.68 -16.69 -6.71
CA HIS A 233 16.46 -17.19 -7.86
C HIS A 233 16.09 -18.62 -8.28
N LYS A 234 15.70 -19.48 -7.33
CA LYS A 234 15.40 -20.90 -7.57
C LYS A 234 14.05 -21.13 -8.27
N ALA A 235 13.16 -20.14 -8.25
CA ALA A 235 11.83 -20.24 -8.86
C ALA A 235 11.85 -19.87 -10.35
N LEU A 236 12.63 -18.86 -10.75
CA LEU A 236 12.72 -18.39 -12.14
C LEU A 236 13.51 -19.35 -13.05
N GLU A 237 14.47 -20.10 -12.52
CA GLU A 237 15.23 -21.10 -13.29
C GLU A 237 14.38 -22.31 -13.72
N LYS A 238 13.16 -22.44 -13.17
CA LYS A 238 12.23 -23.55 -13.44
C LYS A 238 11.04 -23.14 -14.32
N ILE A 239 10.98 -21.88 -14.76
CA ILE A 239 9.95 -21.31 -15.65
C ILE A 239 10.61 -21.01 -16.99
#